data_AF-A0A6J4JWT6-F1
#
_entry.id   AF-A0A6J4JWT6-F1
#
_cell.length_a   1.000
_cell.length_b   1.000
_cell.length_c   1.000
_cell.angle_alpha   90.00
_cell.angle_beta   90.00
_cell.angle_gamma   90.00
#
_symmetry.space_group_name_H-M   'P 1'
#
loop_
_entity.id
_entity.type
_entity.pdbx_description
1 polymer ?
#
loop_
_entity_poly.entity_id
_entity_poly.type
_entity_poly.pdbx_seq_one_letter_code
_entity_poly.pdbx_strand_id
1 'polypeptide(L)'
;MLKAALPPGAQGKPIEVWFQDEARVGQQGTITRVWAKRGTRPRAPRDRRYTWAWLFGAACPARGVGAALVLPDVNAEATGLHLAEIGRRIAPGAHAVVLFDGAGWHRQGGRLVVPGNLTLLPLPPYAPELNSMETI
;
A
#
# COMPACT_ATOMS: atom_id res chain seq x y z
N MET A 1 21.36 6.90 4.15
CA MET A 1 20.33 6.69 3.11
C MET A 1 19.31 7.83 3.07
N LEU A 2 18.57 8.14 4.14
CA LEU A 2 17.54 9.19 4.13
C LEU A 2 18.02 10.57 3.65
N LYS A 3 19.17 11.06 4.17
CA LYS A 3 19.74 12.37 3.78
C LYS A 3 20.08 12.48 2.29
N ALA A 4 20.41 11.37 1.62
CA ALA A 4 20.74 11.38 0.20
C ALA A 4 19.50 11.36 -0.70
N ALA A 5 18.36 10.91 -0.16
CA ALA A 5 17.09 10.85 -0.88
C ALA A 5 16.30 12.17 -0.80
N LEU A 6 16.60 13.05 0.16
CA LEU A 6 15.82 14.28 0.36
C LEU A 6 16.18 15.36 -0.69
N PRO A 7 15.17 16.01 -1.30
CA PRO A 7 15.42 17.12 -2.21
C PRO A 7 15.89 18.38 -1.45
N PRO A 8 16.56 19.34 -2.11
CA PRO A 8 17.00 20.59 -1.47
C PRO A 8 15.88 21.36 -0.76
N GLY A 9 14.67 21.35 -1.33
CA GLY A 9 13.48 21.98 -0.75
C GLY A 9 12.96 21.32 0.53
N ALA A 10 13.50 20.18 0.93
CA ALA A 10 13.20 19.51 2.21
C ALA A 10 14.22 19.85 3.31
N GLN A 11 15.31 20.55 2.99
CA GLN A 11 16.36 20.86 3.96
C GLN A 11 15.82 21.77 5.07
N GLY A 12 16.05 21.38 6.34
CA GLY A 12 15.58 22.12 7.51
C GLY A 12 14.10 21.91 7.87
N LYS A 13 13.34 21.14 7.08
CA LYS A 13 11.96 20.79 7.42
C LYS A 13 11.90 19.57 8.35
N PRO A 14 10.89 19.47 9.24
CA PRO A 14 10.57 18.23 9.93
C PRO A 14 10.32 17.11 8.91
N ILE A 15 10.91 15.94 9.15
CA ILE A 15 10.78 14.78 8.25
C ILE A 15 9.81 13.78 8.86
N GLU A 16 8.81 13.38 8.07
CA GLU A 16 7.88 12.31 8.42
C GLU A 16 8.21 11.04 7.63
N VAL A 17 8.29 9.90 8.30
CA VAL A 17 8.45 8.60 7.63
C VAL A 17 7.07 7.95 7.51
N TRP A 18 6.70 7.63 6.29
CA TRP A 18 5.44 7.01 5.93
C TRP A 18 5.71 5.63 5.33
N PHE A 19 4.93 4.66 5.78
CA PHE A 19 4.91 3.31 5.23
C PHE A 19 3.61 3.17 4.45
N GLN A 20 3.67 2.65 3.23
CA GLN A 20 2.51 2.42 2.39
C GLN A 20 2.52 0.96 1.91
N ASP A 21 1.33 0.42 1.66
CA ASP A 21 1.16 -0.85 0.97
C ASP A 21 -0.24 -0.95 0.34
N GLU A 22 -0.40 -1.93 -0.55
CA GLU A 22 -1.65 -2.24 -1.23
C GLU A 22 -2.10 -3.68 -0.96
N ALA A 23 -3.34 -3.84 -0.48
CA ALA A 23 -3.95 -5.14 -0.27
C ALA A 23 -5.22 -5.30 -1.11
N ARG A 24 -5.41 -6.47 -1.72
CA ARG A 24 -6.68 -6.79 -2.38
C ARG A 24 -7.62 -7.49 -1.40
N VAL A 25 -8.79 -6.90 -1.18
CA VAL A 25 -9.87 -7.50 -0.38
C VAL A 25 -11.00 -7.95 -1.30
N GLY A 26 -11.60 -9.11 -1.01
CA GLY A 26 -12.69 -9.61 -1.84
C GLY A 26 -13.24 -10.94 -1.38
N GLN A 27 -14.34 -11.34 -2.00
CA GLN A 27 -14.94 -12.64 -1.75
C GLN A 27 -14.09 -13.73 -2.40
N GLN A 28 -13.41 -14.53 -1.57
CA GLN A 28 -12.80 -15.77 -2.00
C GLN A 28 -13.56 -16.94 -1.40
N GLY A 29 -14.25 -17.71 -2.24
CA GLY A 29 -14.89 -18.94 -1.81
C GLY A 29 -13.86 -19.89 -1.17
N THR A 30 -14.16 -20.42 0.01
CA THR A 30 -13.35 -21.43 0.70
C THR A 30 -14.07 -22.78 0.67
N ILE A 31 -13.29 -23.87 0.72
CA ILE A 31 -13.84 -25.20 0.97
C ILE A 31 -13.66 -25.46 2.46
N THR A 32 -14.76 -25.68 3.18
CA THR A 32 -14.72 -26.02 4.61
C THR A 32 -14.73 -27.54 4.80
N ARG A 33 -14.28 -28.00 5.96
CA ARG A 33 -14.46 -29.40 6.36
C ARG A 33 -15.94 -29.66 6.62
N VAL A 34 -16.48 -30.72 6.06
CA VAL A 34 -17.87 -31.16 6.25
C VAL A 34 -17.90 -32.58 6.81
N TRP A 35 -18.79 -32.82 7.77
CA TRP A 35 -19.08 -34.18 8.22
C TRP A 35 -19.94 -34.90 7.19
N ALA A 36 -19.60 -36.16 6.91
CA ALA A 36 -20.38 -37.00 6.02
C ALA A 36 -20.44 -38.43 6.55
N LYS A 37 -21.48 -39.17 6.16
CA LYS A 37 -21.67 -40.56 6.55
C LYS A 37 -20.46 -41.39 6.11
N ARG A 38 -19.96 -42.26 6.99
CA ARG A 38 -18.85 -43.17 6.66
C ARG A 38 -19.20 -43.99 5.41
N GLY A 39 -18.27 -44.06 4.47
CA GLY A 39 -18.47 -44.73 3.16
C GLY A 39 -19.08 -43.83 2.07
N THR A 40 -19.35 -42.55 2.35
CA THR A 40 -19.83 -41.59 1.34
C THR A 40 -18.74 -40.62 0.88
N ARG A 41 -18.90 -40.08 -0.33
CA ARG A 41 -18.02 -39.05 -0.92
C ARG A 41 -18.82 -37.78 -1.21
N PRO A 42 -18.97 -36.86 -0.24
CA PRO A 42 -19.67 -35.60 -0.47
C PRO A 42 -18.92 -34.73 -1.51
N ARG A 43 -19.67 -34.02 -2.35
CA ARG A 43 -19.13 -33.00 -3.26
C ARG A 43 -19.32 -31.62 -2.65
N ALA A 44 -18.24 -30.86 -2.51
CA ALA A 44 -18.26 -29.47 -2.07
C ALA A 44 -17.87 -28.56 -3.26
N PRO A 45 -18.84 -28.03 -4.04
CA PRO A 45 -18.54 -27.11 -5.12
C PRO A 45 -18.00 -25.79 -4.54
N ARG A 46 -16.85 -25.34 -5.06
CA ARG A 46 -16.27 -24.04 -4.72
C ARG A 46 -16.70 -23.01 -5.76
N ASP A 47 -17.43 -21.98 -5.33
CA ASP A 47 -17.66 -20.83 -6.20
C ASP A 47 -16.34 -20.11 -6.46
N ARG A 48 -15.99 -19.97 -7.73
CA ARG A 48 -14.78 -19.30 -8.21
C ARG A 48 -15.05 -17.90 -8.73
N ARG A 49 -16.28 -17.42 -8.69
CA ARG A 49 -16.61 -16.01 -8.94
C ARG A 49 -16.14 -15.21 -7.73
N TYR A 50 -15.54 -14.06 -7.99
CA TYR A 50 -15.01 -13.18 -6.95
C TYR A 50 -15.27 -11.73 -7.34
N THR A 51 -15.70 -10.94 -6.36
CA THR A 51 -15.71 -9.49 -6.41
C THR A 51 -14.63 -9.02 -5.45
N TRP A 52 -13.89 -7.99 -5.85
CA TRP A 52 -12.74 -7.50 -5.11
C TRP A 52 -12.62 -5.98 -5.24
N ALA A 53 -11.86 -5.40 -4.32
CA ALA A 53 -11.41 -4.03 -4.33
C ALA A 53 -9.96 -3.98 -3.84
N TRP A 54 -9.24 -2.93 -4.22
CA TRP A 54 -7.92 -2.64 -3.67
C TRP A 54 -8.03 -1.65 -2.52
N LEU A 55 -7.38 -2.00 -1.42
CA LEU A 55 -7.14 -1.14 -0.28
C LEU A 55 -5.74 -0.59 -0.44
N PHE A 56 -5.64 0.73 -0.54
CA PHE A 56 -4.38 1.45 -0.44
C PHE A 56 -4.29 1.97 1.00
N GLY A 57 -3.23 1.62 1.70
CA GLY A 57 -3.02 2.04 3.09
C GLY A 57 -1.69 2.76 3.22
N ALA A 58 -1.64 3.74 4.12
CA ALA A 58 -0.40 4.35 4.57
C ALA A 58 -0.49 4.83 6.02
N ALA A 59 0.62 4.73 6.74
CA ALA A 59 0.72 5.17 8.13
C ALA A 59 2.02 5.93 8.38
N CYS A 60 1.95 6.94 9.24
CA CYS A 60 3.10 7.57 9.88
C CYS A 60 3.09 7.22 11.37
N PRO A 61 3.84 6.18 11.79
CA PRO A 61 3.82 5.70 13.17
C PRO A 61 4.19 6.78 14.20
N ALA A 62 5.18 7.62 13.88
CA ALA A 62 5.65 8.69 14.77
C ALA A 62 4.56 9.73 15.10
N ARG A 63 3.59 9.91 14.19
CA ARG A 63 2.46 10.84 14.35
C ARG A 63 1.16 10.15 14.72
N GLY A 64 1.08 8.82 14.63
CA GLY A 64 -0.16 8.07 14.83
C GLY A 64 -1.27 8.42 13.82
N VAL A 65 -0.90 8.83 12.61
CA VAL A 65 -1.86 9.19 11.53
C VAL A 65 -1.73 8.23 10.35
N GLY A 66 -2.80 8.11 9.57
CA GLY A 66 -2.82 7.32 8.35
C GLY A 66 -3.62 7.97 7.21
N ALA A 67 -3.47 7.40 6.03
CA ALA A 67 -4.18 7.73 4.80
C ALA A 67 -4.62 6.40 4.15
N ALA A 68 -5.85 6.34 3.63
CA ALA A 68 -6.34 5.13 2.98
C ALA A 68 -7.35 5.44 1.88
N LEU A 69 -7.37 4.60 0.85
CA LEU A 69 -8.34 4.64 -0.25
C LEU A 69 -8.84 3.22 -0.56
N VAL A 70 -10.09 3.12 -0.99
CA VAL A 70 -10.66 1.91 -1.59
C VAL A 70 -10.88 2.19 -3.07
N LEU A 71 -10.17 1.46 -3.93
CA LEU A 71 -10.19 1.69 -5.37
C LEU A 71 -10.53 0.40 -6.13
N PRO A 72 -11.18 0.50 -7.30
CA PRO A 72 -11.56 -0.67 -8.09
C PRO A 72 -10.37 -1.35 -8.76
N ASP A 73 -9.24 -0.66 -8.93
CA ASP A 73 -8.07 -1.15 -9.68
C ASP A 73 -6.75 -0.68 -9.03
N VAL A 74 -5.66 -1.37 -9.36
CA VAL A 74 -4.28 -0.97 -9.01
C VAL A 74 -3.52 -0.60 -10.28
N ASN A 75 -3.12 0.67 -10.39
CA ASN A 75 -2.37 1.23 -11.51
C ASN A 75 -1.68 2.54 -11.08
N ALA A 76 -0.87 3.15 -11.96
CA ALA A 76 -0.14 4.37 -11.63
C ALA A 76 -1.04 5.58 -11.26
N GLU A 77 -2.26 5.66 -11.79
CA GLU A 77 -3.22 6.70 -11.44
C GLU A 77 -3.75 6.49 -10.01
N ALA A 78 -4.18 5.26 -9.69
CA ALA A 78 -4.60 4.86 -8.34
C ALA A 78 -3.51 5.10 -7.30
N THR A 79 -2.26 4.73 -7.63
CA THR A 79 -1.10 5.04 -6.81
C THR A 79 -0.90 6.55 -6.63
N GLY A 80 -1.06 7.35 -7.70
CA GLY A 80 -0.98 8.81 -7.62
C GLY A 80 -2.06 9.43 -6.73
N LEU A 81 -3.29 8.90 -6.76
CA LEU A 81 -4.37 9.30 -5.85
C LEU A 81 -4.00 9.01 -4.39
N HIS A 82 -3.40 7.85 -4.12
CA HIS A 82 -2.94 7.48 -2.78
C HIS A 82 -1.82 8.42 -2.28
N LEU A 83 -0.82 8.71 -3.12
CA LEU A 83 0.23 9.67 -2.79
C LEU A 83 -0.34 11.07 -2.52
N ALA A 84 -1.34 11.51 -3.29
CA ALA A 84 -2.02 12.78 -3.03
C ALA A 84 -2.75 12.77 -1.68
N GLU A 85 -3.40 11.66 -1.31
CA GLU A 85 -4.06 11.53 0.00
C GLU A 85 -3.05 11.54 1.15
N ILE A 86 -1.91 10.84 1.02
CA ILE A 86 -0.78 10.95 1.96
C ILE A 86 -0.35 12.42 2.06
N GLY A 87 -0.14 13.07 0.91
CA GLY A 87 0.26 14.47 0.80
C GLY A 87 -0.63 15.45 1.59
N ARG A 88 -1.94 15.18 1.68
CA ARG A 88 -2.90 15.98 2.47
C ARG A 88 -2.78 15.77 3.98
N ARG A 89 -2.24 14.63 4.43
CA ARG A 89 -2.08 14.29 5.86
C ARG A 89 -0.74 14.73 6.45
N ILE A 90 0.23 15.08 5.62
CA ILE A 90 1.54 15.60 6.04
C ILE A 90 1.34 16.88 6.84
N ALA A 91 2.05 17.04 7.97
CA ALA A 91 1.92 18.22 8.80
C ALA A 91 2.36 19.48 8.02
N PRO A 92 1.71 20.64 8.25
CA PRO A 92 2.14 21.90 7.64
C PRO A 92 3.63 22.17 7.87
N GLY A 93 4.37 22.43 6.80
CA GLY A 93 5.81 22.70 6.84
C GLY A 93 6.72 21.47 6.93
N ALA A 94 6.17 20.26 7.11
CA ALA A 94 6.93 19.02 7.07
C ALA A 94 7.15 18.51 5.64
N HIS A 95 8.08 17.56 5.50
CA HIS A 95 8.32 16.82 4.26
C HIS A 95 8.25 15.33 4.55
N ALA A 96 7.50 14.57 3.75
CA ALA A 96 7.41 13.13 3.96
C ALA A 96 8.42 12.34 3.13
N VAL A 97 8.91 11.26 3.70
CA VAL A 97 9.59 10.17 3.00
C VAL A 97 8.65 8.98 3.03
N VAL A 98 8.17 8.56 1.87
CA VAL A 98 7.27 7.41 1.73
C VAL A 98 8.11 6.22 1.29
N LEU A 99 8.19 5.19 2.13
CA LEU A 99 8.79 3.91 1.76
C LEU A 99 7.91 3.27 0.70
N PHE A 100 8.53 2.83 -0.39
CA PHE A 100 7.83 2.44 -1.60
C PHE A 100 8.40 1.16 -2.17
N ASP A 101 7.57 0.16 -2.40
CA ASP A 101 8.03 -1.09 -2.97
C ASP A 101 8.30 -0.97 -4.49
N GLY A 102 8.97 -1.97 -5.06
CA GLY A 102 9.37 -1.99 -6.45
C GLY A 102 8.28 -2.45 -7.43
N ALA A 103 6.99 -2.43 -7.08
CA ALA A 103 5.93 -3.03 -7.89
C ALA A 103 5.88 -2.48 -9.34
N GLY A 104 5.39 -3.32 -10.26
CA GLY A 104 5.38 -2.99 -11.69
C GLY A 104 4.57 -1.74 -12.04
N TRP A 105 3.50 -1.45 -11.27
CA TRP A 105 2.69 -0.24 -11.41
C TRP A 105 3.35 1.01 -10.81
N HIS A 106 4.38 0.86 -9.96
CA HIS A 106 5.20 1.96 -9.44
C HIS A 106 6.25 2.45 -10.45
N ARG A 107 6.54 1.64 -11.46
CA ARG A 107 7.50 1.96 -12.53
C ARG A 107 6.76 2.21 -13.83
N GLN A 108 6.30 3.44 -14.06
CA GLN A 108 5.76 3.84 -15.35
C GLN A 108 6.25 5.21 -15.79
N GLY A 109 7.30 5.21 -16.62
CA GLY A 109 7.55 6.13 -17.74
C GLY A 109 6.99 7.56 -17.69
N GLY A 110 7.04 8.23 -16.53
CA GLY A 110 6.56 9.61 -16.35
C GLY A 110 5.06 9.81 -16.03
N ARG A 111 4.27 8.76 -15.76
CA ARG A 111 2.83 8.89 -15.45
C ARG A 111 2.49 9.02 -13.96
N LEU A 112 3.37 8.58 -13.08
CA LEU A 112 3.16 8.69 -11.64
C LEU A 112 3.41 10.13 -11.19
N VAL A 113 2.36 10.80 -10.70
CA VAL A 113 2.46 12.16 -10.17
C VAL A 113 2.77 12.09 -8.67
N VAL A 114 3.95 12.57 -8.29
CA VAL A 114 4.40 12.62 -6.89
C VAL A 114 4.20 14.05 -6.36
N PRO A 115 3.46 14.24 -5.25
CA PRO A 115 3.33 15.56 -4.63
C PRO A 115 4.67 16.15 -4.20
N GLY A 116 4.85 17.47 -4.36
CA GLY A 116 6.13 18.14 -4.08
C GLY A 116 6.53 18.18 -2.59
N ASN A 117 5.61 17.84 -1.69
CA ASN A 117 5.84 17.77 -0.23
C ASN A 117 6.21 16.37 0.27
N LEU A 118 6.44 15.41 -0.64
CA LEU A 118 6.91 14.08 -0.28
C LEU A 118 7.94 13.55 -1.28
N THR A 119 8.69 12.54 -0.86
CA THR A 119 9.68 11.84 -1.67
C THR A 119 9.56 10.35 -1.49
N LEU A 120 9.62 9.61 -2.60
CA LEU A 120 9.57 8.15 -2.60
C LEU A 120 10.96 7.59 -2.29
N LEU A 121 11.05 6.69 -1.32
CA LEU A 121 12.24 5.95 -0.97
C LEU A 121 12.03 4.48 -1.35
N PRO A 122 12.72 3.97 -2.40
CA PRO A 122 12.53 2.60 -2.82
C PRO A 122 13.06 1.61 -1.77
N LEU A 123 12.27 0.58 -1.50
CA LEU A 123 12.70 -0.56 -0.70
C LEU A 123 13.53 -1.55 -1.54
N PRO A 124 14.47 -2.30 -0.92
CA PRO A 124 15.07 -3.45 -1.55
C PRO A 124 14.00 -4.45 -2.01
N PRO A 125 14.16 -5.11 -3.17
CA PRO A 125 13.24 -6.15 -3.61
C PRO A 125 13.12 -7.27 -2.57
N TYR A 126 11.89 -7.79 -2.41
CA TYR A 126 11.58 -8.93 -1.51
C TYR A 126 11.93 -8.71 -0.03
N ALA A 127 11.80 -7.48 0.46
CA ALA A 127 12.06 -7.13 1.86
C ALA A 127 10.80 -6.63 2.60
N PRO A 128 9.70 -7.41 2.66
CA PRO A 128 8.46 -7.01 3.34
C PRO A 128 8.68 -6.77 4.85
N GLU A 129 9.68 -7.41 5.47
CA GLU A 129 10.05 -7.21 6.87
C GLU A 129 10.51 -5.78 7.19
N LEU A 130 10.84 -4.99 6.17
CA LEU A 130 11.21 -3.57 6.30
C LEU A 130 10.01 -2.63 6.15
N ASN A 131 8.81 -3.15 5.84
CA ASN A 131 7.59 -2.37 5.68
C ASN A 131 6.62 -2.62 6.84
N SER A 132 6.43 -1.64 7.71
CA SER A 132 5.54 -1.78 8.87
C SER A 132 4.06 -1.99 8.50
N MET A 133 3.64 -1.69 7.26
CA MET A 133 2.27 -1.92 6.82
C MET A 133 1.92 -3.42 6.69
N GLU A 134 2.90 -4.30 6.53
CA GLU A 134 2.71 -5.75 6.35
C GLU A 134 2.25 -6.47 7.63
N THR A 135 2.37 -5.83 8.80
CA THR A 135 2.10 -6.45 10.12
C THR A 135 1.02 -5.70 10.93
N ILE A 136 0.37 -4.70 10.34
CA ILE A 136 -0.70 -3.92 10.98
C ILE A 136 -2.02 -4.67 11.04
#